data_AF-A0A0R3P9P7-F1
#
_entry.id   AF-A0A0R3P9P7-F1
#
_cell.length_a   1.000
_cell.length_b   1.000
_cell.length_c   1.000
_cell.angle_alpha   90.00
_cell.angle_beta   90.00
_cell.angle_gamma   90.00
#
_symmetry.space_group_name_H-M   'P 1'
#
loop_
_entity.id
_entity.type
_entity.pdbx_description
1 polymer ?
#
loop_
_entity_poly.entity_id
_entity_poly.type
_entity_poly.pdbx_seq_one_letter_code
_entity_poly.pdbx_strand_id
1 'polypeptide(L)'
;MYAIGLHNQVCASWKSRTYSTHVSWINLQAAELGLMAIEVVRETWRIHLTPSEAAGLADKAGQSRDPAVVEEAARLALSVLPYAYTLSAAETQRALLQCGEQGASLLESACRAVEEAANKETVFADVLFRVARYWHGLHYELDHTPVVVHQHRQNQTATQSLAINASNQHQQYFNISSTHAQQFYYEHVHPSQSIAFIQGHPPPVQASSCRGIFSQSTNSSNVSVVSEMGRLHQSQSAPQLSGYRIGTQTPPYAEDIRWLFTISVQLGTPYFVSFLDAVTKAVSSPFLLFQFAMEANTRLPPYPQQYSLPPINRSVPVTQSSHSSKAFAHVAGRTRAVLLQTYAHPSTAELYERCIEQFYAAAAIKLSHNRFNSSDMEDAHHLLVTAIAAFTRIPHAPTAHTLLEDFYRHVKRQKAWKKDVQHRLGSLLHEALNQQR
;
A
#
# COMPACT_ATOMS: atom_id res chain seq x y z
N MET A 1 -4.36 -30.33 -16.49
CA MET A 1 -3.24 -30.01 -15.59
C MET A 1 -1.94 -30.68 -16.03
N TYR A 2 -1.81 -32.01 -15.97
CA TYR A 2 -0.58 -32.73 -16.34
C TYR A 2 0.06 -32.29 -17.68
N ALA A 3 -0.70 -32.31 -18.78
CA ALA A 3 -0.21 -31.90 -20.10
C ALA A 3 0.29 -30.44 -20.15
N ILE A 4 -0.39 -29.53 -19.43
CA ILE A 4 0.04 -28.12 -19.34
C ILE A 4 1.32 -28.01 -18.52
N GLY A 5 1.47 -28.80 -17.45
CA GLY A 5 2.71 -28.86 -16.67
C GLY A 5 3.90 -29.27 -17.51
N LEU A 6 3.74 -30.33 -18.32
CA LEU A 6 4.79 -30.77 -19.24
C LEU A 6 5.16 -29.68 -20.26
N HIS A 7 4.18 -29.00 -20.85
CA HIS A 7 4.43 -27.90 -21.77
C HIS A 7 5.18 -26.75 -21.09
N ASN A 8 4.77 -26.38 -19.88
CA ASN A 8 5.35 -25.27 -19.11
C ASN A 8 6.74 -25.55 -18.56
N GLN A 9 7.13 -26.82 -18.34
CA GLN A 9 8.48 -27.18 -17.90
C GLN A 9 9.56 -26.85 -18.93
N VAL A 10 9.21 -26.75 -20.21
CA VAL A 10 10.13 -26.37 -21.29
C VAL A 10 10.33 -24.84 -21.39
N CYS A 11 9.53 -24.06 -20.66
CA CYS A 11 9.58 -22.60 -20.61
C CYS A 11 10.07 -22.10 -19.24
N ALA A 12 11.30 -21.56 -19.20
CA ALA A 12 12.02 -21.27 -17.95
C ALA A 12 11.44 -20.16 -17.05
N SER A 13 10.53 -19.31 -17.55
CA SER A 13 9.89 -18.27 -16.73
C SER A 13 8.39 -18.22 -16.96
N TRP A 14 7.62 -17.89 -15.92
CA TRP A 14 6.19 -17.64 -16.05
C TRP A 14 5.88 -16.49 -17.03
N LYS A 15 6.80 -15.51 -17.14
CA LYS A 15 6.72 -14.39 -18.10
C LYS A 15 6.80 -14.84 -19.56
N SER A 16 7.43 -15.98 -19.82
CA SER A 16 7.59 -16.55 -21.17
C SER A 16 6.65 -17.72 -21.44
N ARG A 17 5.75 -18.07 -20.51
CA ARG A 17 4.73 -19.09 -20.76
C ARG A 17 3.67 -18.48 -21.66
N THR A 18 3.44 -19.08 -22.82
CA THR A 18 2.22 -18.84 -23.59
C THR A 18 1.05 -19.38 -22.78
N TYR A 19 0.30 -18.45 -22.17
CA TYR A 19 -0.92 -18.73 -21.42
C TYR A 19 -1.82 -19.62 -22.27
N SER A 20 -2.00 -20.86 -21.80
CA SER A 20 -2.68 -21.91 -22.56
C SER A 20 -4.12 -21.49 -22.86
N THR A 21 -4.61 -21.74 -24.07
CA THR A 21 -6.02 -21.56 -24.44
C THR A 21 -6.98 -22.35 -23.53
N HIS A 22 -6.45 -23.30 -22.76
CA HIS A 22 -7.18 -24.13 -21.82
C HIS A 22 -7.31 -23.55 -20.40
N VAL A 23 -6.70 -22.39 -20.08
CA VAL A 23 -6.79 -21.82 -18.72
C VAL A 23 -8.23 -21.49 -18.33
N SER A 24 -9.00 -20.88 -19.23
CA SER A 24 -10.41 -20.56 -18.98
C SER A 24 -11.23 -21.82 -18.70
N TRP A 25 -10.99 -22.88 -19.46
CA TRP A 25 -11.61 -24.19 -19.26
C TRP A 25 -11.20 -24.80 -17.92
N ILE A 26 -9.92 -24.76 -17.55
CA ILE A 26 -9.45 -25.26 -16.25
C ILE A 26 -10.09 -24.49 -15.10
N ASN A 27 -10.15 -23.17 -15.18
CA ASN A 27 -10.76 -22.36 -14.14
C ASN A 27 -12.25 -22.69 -13.96
N LEU A 28 -12.97 -22.92 -15.07
CA LEU A 28 -14.37 -23.33 -15.03
C LEU A 28 -14.51 -24.72 -14.41
N GLN A 29 -13.75 -25.70 -14.90
CA GLN A 29 -13.82 -27.08 -14.41
C GLN A 29 -13.38 -27.20 -12.94
N ALA A 30 -12.34 -26.49 -12.53
CA ALA A 30 -11.87 -26.50 -11.15
C ALA A 30 -12.93 -25.94 -10.19
N ALA A 31 -13.65 -24.89 -10.61
CA ALA A 31 -14.77 -24.35 -9.84
C ALA A 31 -15.99 -25.29 -9.82
N GLU A 32 -16.26 -26.03 -10.90
CA GLU A 32 -17.39 -26.95 -11.01
C GLU A 32 -17.18 -28.29 -10.29
N LEU A 33 -15.95 -28.82 -10.30
CA LEU A 33 -15.60 -30.13 -9.73
C LEU A 33 -15.43 -30.11 -8.20
N GLY A 34 -15.37 -28.92 -7.59
CA GLY A 34 -15.37 -28.74 -6.14
C GLY A 34 -14.01 -28.98 -5.46
N LEU A 35 -14.05 -29.37 -4.17
CA LEU A 35 -12.91 -29.32 -3.24
C LEU A 35 -11.63 -29.96 -3.78
N MET A 36 -11.71 -31.23 -4.22
CA MET A 36 -10.55 -32.00 -4.69
C MET A 36 -9.83 -31.33 -5.86
N ALA A 37 -10.57 -30.64 -6.74
CA ALA A 37 -9.96 -29.93 -7.86
C ALA A 37 -9.19 -28.69 -7.39
N ILE A 38 -9.75 -27.94 -6.43
CA ILE A 38 -9.08 -26.77 -5.84
C ILE A 38 -7.85 -27.17 -5.03
N GLU A 39 -7.89 -28.29 -4.28
CA GLU A 39 -6.73 -28.82 -3.56
C GLU A 39 -5.55 -29.12 -4.50
N VAL A 40 -5.82 -29.85 -5.60
CA VAL A 40 -4.81 -30.16 -6.61
C VAL A 40 -4.26 -28.88 -7.24
N VAL A 41 -5.12 -27.90 -7.52
CA VAL A 41 -4.68 -26.60 -8.04
C VAL A 41 -3.80 -25.86 -7.02
N ARG A 42 -4.16 -25.84 -5.73
CA ARG A 42 -3.34 -25.18 -4.69
C ARG A 42 -1.92 -25.72 -4.66
N GLU A 43 -1.76 -27.03 -4.78
CA GLU A 43 -0.43 -27.65 -4.74
C GLU A 43 0.39 -27.42 -6.01
N THR A 44 -0.30 -27.28 -7.16
CA THR A 44 0.35 -27.34 -8.47
C THR A 44 0.23 -26.06 -9.31
N TRP A 45 -0.46 -25.01 -8.85
CA TRP A 45 -0.72 -23.84 -9.70
C TRP A 45 0.57 -23.22 -10.23
N ARG A 46 1.68 -23.23 -9.48
CA ARG A 46 2.97 -22.64 -9.90
C ARG A 46 3.53 -23.25 -11.19
N ILE A 47 3.19 -24.50 -11.50
CA ILE A 47 3.60 -25.17 -12.74
C ILE A 47 2.58 -24.99 -13.88
N HIS A 48 1.37 -24.53 -13.59
CA HIS A 48 0.26 -24.53 -14.56
C HIS A 48 -0.31 -23.14 -14.87
N LEU A 49 -0.40 -22.27 -13.86
CA LEU A 49 -1.06 -20.98 -13.84
C LEU A 49 -0.08 -19.89 -13.40
N THR A 50 -0.40 -18.66 -13.76
CA THR A 50 0.23 -17.49 -13.14
C THR A 50 -0.42 -17.11 -11.82
N PRO A 51 0.26 -16.32 -10.98
CA PRO A 51 -0.31 -15.82 -9.73
C PRO A 51 -1.71 -15.20 -9.91
N SER A 52 -1.89 -14.34 -10.92
CA SER A 52 -3.19 -13.71 -11.21
C SER A 52 -4.27 -14.71 -11.61
N GLU A 53 -3.95 -15.72 -12.42
CA GLU A 53 -4.92 -16.76 -12.79
C GLU A 53 -5.34 -17.61 -11.59
N ALA A 54 -4.38 -17.96 -10.72
CA ALA A 54 -4.65 -18.69 -9.49
C ALA A 54 -5.49 -17.86 -8.50
N ALA A 55 -5.19 -16.56 -8.36
CA ALA A 55 -6.00 -15.63 -7.55
C ALA A 55 -7.42 -15.49 -8.10
N GLY A 56 -7.57 -15.36 -9.42
CA GLY A 56 -8.88 -15.29 -10.07
C GLY A 56 -9.71 -16.58 -9.93
N LEU A 57 -9.06 -17.74 -9.87
CA LEU A 57 -9.72 -19.00 -9.55
C LEU A 57 -10.12 -19.09 -8.08
N ALA A 58 -9.24 -18.68 -7.16
CA ALA A 58 -9.56 -18.61 -5.73
C ALA A 58 -10.76 -17.69 -5.44
N ASP A 59 -10.82 -16.52 -6.09
CA ASP A 59 -11.93 -15.57 -5.97
C ASP A 59 -13.28 -16.20 -6.40
N LYS A 60 -13.27 -16.94 -7.53
CA LYS A 60 -14.47 -17.67 -8.00
C LYS A 60 -14.86 -18.81 -7.08
N ALA A 61 -13.91 -19.64 -6.66
CA ALA A 61 -14.16 -20.77 -5.77
C ALA A 61 -14.62 -20.31 -4.38
N GLY A 62 -14.19 -19.13 -3.94
CA GLY A 62 -14.65 -18.49 -2.69
C GLY A 62 -16.13 -18.14 -2.67
N GLN A 63 -16.79 -18.05 -3.83
CA GLN A 63 -18.23 -17.78 -3.94
C GLN A 63 -19.07 -19.07 -3.94
N SER A 64 -18.44 -20.23 -3.69
CA SER A 64 -19.13 -21.51 -3.58
C SER A 64 -20.10 -21.52 -2.39
N ARG A 65 -21.13 -22.38 -2.49
CA ARG A 65 -22.04 -22.67 -1.37
C ARG A 65 -21.48 -23.70 -0.41
N ASP A 66 -20.44 -24.44 -0.81
CA ASP A 66 -19.80 -25.46 -0.01
C ASP A 66 -18.69 -24.83 0.86
N PRO A 67 -18.83 -24.83 2.20
CA PRO A 67 -17.83 -24.25 3.09
C PRO A 67 -16.43 -24.84 2.92
N ALA A 68 -16.32 -26.13 2.59
CA ALA A 68 -15.02 -26.77 2.40
C ALA A 68 -14.30 -26.21 1.17
N VAL A 69 -15.04 -25.94 0.09
CA VAL A 69 -14.49 -25.30 -1.12
C VAL A 69 -14.07 -23.87 -0.83
N VAL A 70 -14.86 -23.11 -0.06
CA VAL A 70 -14.54 -21.73 0.32
C VAL A 70 -13.26 -21.68 1.16
N GLU A 71 -13.13 -22.59 2.14
CA GLU A 71 -11.94 -22.72 2.97
C GLU A 71 -10.69 -23.04 2.14
N GLU A 72 -10.80 -24.00 1.22
CA GLU A 72 -9.69 -24.37 0.36
C GLU A 72 -9.34 -23.28 -0.66
N ALA A 73 -10.34 -22.53 -1.15
CA ALA A 73 -10.13 -21.37 -1.99
C ALA A 73 -9.33 -20.28 -1.26
N ALA A 74 -9.58 -20.06 0.04
CA ALA A 74 -8.77 -19.16 0.84
C ALA A 74 -7.33 -19.66 1.02
N ARG A 75 -7.12 -20.98 1.18
CA ARG A 75 -5.76 -21.56 1.19
C ARG A 75 -5.05 -21.40 -0.15
N LEU A 76 -5.77 -21.53 -1.26
CA LEU A 76 -5.27 -21.22 -2.59
C LEU A 76 -4.87 -19.74 -2.68
N ALA A 77 -5.74 -18.81 -2.27
CA ALA A 77 -5.43 -17.38 -2.24
C ALA A 77 -4.18 -17.06 -1.40
N LEU A 78 -4.08 -17.62 -0.20
CA LEU A 78 -2.89 -17.49 0.65
C LEU A 78 -1.61 -17.93 -0.07
N SER A 79 -1.67 -19.04 -0.83
CA SER A 79 -0.50 -19.55 -1.55
C SER A 79 0.03 -18.61 -2.65
N VAL A 80 -0.81 -17.68 -3.12
CA VAL A 80 -0.49 -16.67 -4.14
C VAL A 80 0.11 -15.40 -3.53
N LEU A 81 -0.26 -15.05 -2.29
CA LEU A 81 0.19 -13.81 -1.63
C LEU A 81 1.72 -13.60 -1.53
N PRO A 82 2.58 -14.64 -1.43
CA PRO A 82 4.04 -14.47 -1.54
C PRO A 82 4.50 -13.84 -2.87
N TYR A 83 3.62 -13.79 -3.87
CA TYR A 83 3.83 -13.19 -5.19
C TYR A 83 3.03 -11.89 -5.38
N ALA A 84 2.64 -11.20 -4.31
CA ALA A 84 1.81 -9.99 -4.37
C ALA A 84 2.39 -8.88 -5.28
N TYR A 85 3.71 -8.83 -5.45
CA TYR A 85 4.38 -7.91 -6.38
C TYR A 85 4.03 -8.14 -7.87
N THR A 86 3.48 -9.31 -8.22
CA THR A 86 2.99 -9.63 -9.57
C THR A 86 1.48 -9.43 -9.75
N LEU A 87 0.76 -9.23 -8.65
CA LEU A 87 -0.69 -9.08 -8.63
C LEU A 87 -1.09 -7.61 -8.73
N SER A 88 -2.30 -7.35 -9.20
CA SER A 88 -2.93 -6.05 -9.00
C SER A 88 -3.31 -5.81 -7.52
N ALA A 89 -3.50 -4.54 -7.16
CA ALA A 89 -3.96 -4.17 -5.83
C ALA A 89 -5.32 -4.83 -5.48
N ALA A 90 -6.25 -4.88 -6.45
CA ALA A 90 -7.56 -5.50 -6.25
C ALA A 90 -7.48 -7.02 -6.01
N GLU A 91 -6.65 -7.73 -6.78
CA GLU A 91 -6.44 -9.17 -6.58
C GLU A 91 -5.83 -9.46 -5.20
N THR A 92 -4.83 -8.67 -4.79
CA THR A 92 -4.18 -8.84 -3.48
C THR A 92 -5.15 -8.54 -2.34
N GLN A 93 -5.96 -7.48 -2.46
CA GLN A 93 -6.97 -7.13 -1.46
C GLN A 93 -8.05 -8.20 -1.33
N ARG A 94 -8.53 -8.78 -2.43
CA ARG A 94 -9.49 -9.89 -2.37
C ARG A 94 -8.90 -11.14 -1.75
N ALA A 95 -7.66 -11.49 -2.09
CA ALA A 95 -6.98 -12.62 -1.49
C ALA A 95 -6.80 -12.44 0.04
N LEU A 96 -6.44 -11.23 0.48
CA LEU A 96 -6.39 -10.88 1.91
C LEU A 96 -7.76 -10.97 2.58
N LEU A 97 -8.81 -10.43 1.95
CA LEU A 97 -10.17 -10.48 2.47
C LEU A 97 -10.64 -11.93 2.64
N GLN A 98 -10.44 -12.77 1.61
CA GLN A 98 -10.82 -14.18 1.63
C GLN A 98 -10.09 -14.94 2.73
N CYS A 99 -8.81 -14.64 2.97
CA CYS A 99 -8.07 -15.20 4.11
C CYS A 99 -8.64 -14.72 5.45
N GLY A 100 -9.05 -13.45 5.53
CA GLY A 100 -9.70 -12.86 6.71
C GLY A 100 -11.02 -13.51 7.08
N GLU A 101 -11.84 -13.85 6.09
CA GLU A 101 -13.14 -14.50 6.29
C GLU A 101 -13.02 -15.91 6.88
N GLN A 102 -11.88 -16.60 6.70
CA GLN A 102 -11.64 -17.92 7.31
C GLN A 102 -11.12 -17.85 8.75
N GLY A 103 -10.70 -16.67 9.21
CA GLY A 103 -10.29 -16.44 10.59
C GLY A 103 -8.91 -15.83 10.77
N ALA A 104 -8.62 -15.46 12.02
CA ALA A 104 -7.46 -14.68 12.40
C ALA A 104 -6.11 -15.33 12.02
N SER A 105 -5.97 -16.65 12.21
CA SER A 105 -4.72 -17.37 11.91
C SER A 105 -4.34 -17.34 10.43
N LEU A 106 -5.34 -17.46 9.55
CA LEU A 106 -5.13 -17.40 8.11
C LEU A 106 -4.87 -15.96 7.67
N LEU A 107 -5.55 -14.98 8.25
CA LEU A 107 -5.29 -13.56 8.02
C LEU A 107 -3.88 -13.14 8.43
N GLU A 108 -3.40 -13.59 9.59
CA GLU A 108 -2.02 -13.36 10.03
C GLU A 108 -1.01 -13.91 9.01
N SER A 109 -1.24 -15.15 8.57
CA SER A 109 -0.38 -15.80 7.56
C SER A 109 -0.38 -15.03 6.24
N ALA A 110 -1.56 -14.53 5.85
CA ALA A 110 -1.74 -13.72 4.66
C ALA A 110 -1.01 -12.36 4.75
N CYS A 111 -1.11 -11.68 5.89
CA CYS A 111 -0.41 -10.43 6.14
C CYS A 111 1.11 -10.62 6.11
N ARG A 112 1.63 -11.65 6.79
CA ARG A 112 3.08 -11.99 6.76
C ARG A 112 3.58 -12.29 5.34
N ALA A 113 2.79 -13.00 4.54
CA ALA A 113 3.16 -13.32 3.15
C ALA A 113 3.29 -12.06 2.28
N VAL A 114 2.39 -11.08 2.45
CA VAL A 114 2.46 -9.81 1.73
C VAL A 114 3.65 -8.95 2.19
N GLU A 115 3.95 -8.94 3.49
CA GLU A 115 5.14 -8.25 4.02
C GLU A 115 6.44 -8.84 3.47
N GLU A 116 6.55 -10.17 3.43
CA GLU A 116 7.71 -10.84 2.85
C GLU A 116 7.84 -10.55 1.34
N ALA A 117 6.72 -10.48 0.63
CA ALA A 117 6.69 -10.07 -0.78
C ALA A 117 7.17 -8.62 -0.96
N ALA A 118 6.73 -7.71 -0.09
CA ALA A 118 7.12 -6.29 -0.11
C ALA A 118 8.60 -6.06 0.21
N ASN A 119 9.24 -6.96 0.97
CA ASN A 119 10.68 -6.93 1.23
C ASN A 119 11.51 -7.34 0.01
N LYS A 120 10.93 -8.08 -0.94
CA LYS A 120 11.61 -8.56 -2.16
C LYS A 120 11.42 -7.60 -3.33
N GLU A 121 10.18 -7.23 -3.59
CA GLU A 121 9.78 -6.39 -4.72
C GLU A 121 8.68 -5.40 -4.32
N THR A 122 8.45 -4.38 -5.14
CA THR A 122 7.48 -3.33 -4.84
C THR A 122 6.04 -3.84 -4.86
N VAL A 123 5.35 -3.72 -3.74
CA VAL A 123 3.90 -3.94 -3.60
C VAL A 123 3.18 -2.60 -3.53
N PHE A 124 1.91 -2.55 -3.98
CA PHE A 124 1.12 -1.32 -3.95
C PHE A 124 0.91 -0.79 -2.53
N ALA A 125 1.00 0.54 -2.36
CA ALA A 125 0.91 1.18 -1.04
C ALA A 125 -0.47 1.00 -0.38
N ASP A 126 -1.56 1.02 -1.15
CA ASP A 126 -2.92 0.79 -0.64
C ASP A 126 -3.09 -0.61 -0.05
N VAL A 127 -2.44 -1.62 -0.64
CA VAL A 127 -2.36 -2.97 -0.08
C VAL A 127 -1.61 -2.95 1.26
N LEU A 128 -0.47 -2.26 1.35
CA LEU A 128 0.31 -2.20 2.60
C LEU A 128 -0.43 -1.47 3.72
N PHE A 129 -1.13 -0.37 3.41
CA PHE A 129 -2.00 0.30 4.38
C PHE A 129 -3.13 -0.62 4.84
N ARG A 130 -3.71 -1.41 3.92
CA ARG A 130 -4.72 -2.41 4.28
C ARG A 130 -4.16 -3.49 5.20
N VAL A 131 -2.96 -4.01 4.93
CA VAL A 131 -2.26 -4.98 5.81
C VAL A 131 -2.02 -4.38 7.19
N ALA A 132 -1.57 -3.13 7.28
CA ALA A 132 -1.40 -2.44 8.56
C ALA A 132 -2.72 -2.36 9.36
N ARG A 133 -3.84 -2.12 8.69
CA ARG A 133 -5.18 -2.12 9.32
C ARG A 133 -5.57 -3.52 9.82
N TYR A 134 -5.26 -4.57 9.08
CA TYR A 134 -5.52 -5.95 9.51
C TYR A 134 -4.69 -6.31 10.75
N TRP A 135 -3.39 -5.99 10.77
CA TRP A 135 -2.57 -6.19 11.96
C TRP A 135 -3.11 -5.45 13.18
N HIS A 136 -3.49 -4.18 12.99
CA HIS A 136 -4.10 -3.41 14.06
C HIS A 136 -5.39 -4.08 14.55
N GLY A 137 -6.29 -4.48 13.65
CA GLY A 137 -7.53 -5.19 14.01
C GLY A 137 -7.27 -6.47 14.80
N LEU A 138 -6.39 -7.33 14.30
CA LEU A 138 -6.00 -8.59 14.94
C LEU A 138 -5.51 -8.39 16.38
N HIS A 139 -4.67 -7.38 16.62
CA HIS A 139 -4.12 -7.14 17.96
C HIS A 139 -5.06 -6.35 18.88
N TYR A 140 -5.88 -5.44 18.35
CA TYR A 140 -6.81 -4.65 19.15
C TYR A 140 -8.06 -5.46 19.58
N GLU A 141 -8.51 -6.41 18.75
CA GLU A 141 -9.58 -7.35 19.08
C GLU A 141 -9.17 -8.35 20.16
N LEU A 142 -7.88 -8.69 20.27
CA LEU A 142 -7.36 -9.56 21.34
C LEU A 142 -7.31 -8.86 22.70
N ASP A 143 -7.05 -7.54 22.74
CA ASP A 143 -7.02 -6.76 23.98
C ASP A 143 -8.42 -6.39 24.50
N HIS A 144 -9.44 -6.41 23.65
CA HIS A 144 -10.82 -6.12 24.01
C HIS A 144 -11.67 -7.39 23.94
N THR A 145 -11.36 -8.36 24.80
CA THR A 145 -12.42 -9.28 25.23
C THR A 145 -13.51 -8.43 25.88
N PRO A 146 -14.74 -8.36 25.33
CA PRO A 146 -15.82 -7.75 26.07
C PRO A 146 -16.01 -8.62 27.30
N VAL A 147 -15.69 -8.08 28.47
CA VAL A 147 -16.31 -8.55 29.71
C VAL A 147 -17.80 -8.58 29.39
N VAL A 148 -18.35 -9.79 29.27
CA VAL A 148 -19.79 -10.00 29.22
C VAL A 148 -20.30 -9.51 30.56
N VAL A 149 -20.55 -8.21 30.65
CA VAL A 149 -21.40 -7.65 31.69
C VAL A 149 -22.75 -8.26 31.39
N HIS A 150 -23.10 -9.31 32.14
CA HIS A 150 -24.48 -9.75 32.29
C HIS A 150 -25.28 -8.54 32.78
N GLN A 151 -25.78 -7.75 31.83
CA GLN A 151 -26.72 -6.69 32.09
C GLN A 151 -28.06 -7.38 32.32
N HIS A 152 -28.24 -7.81 33.57
CA HIS A 152 -29.48 -8.29 34.13
C HIS A 152 -30.51 -7.16 33.99
N ARG A 153 -31.30 -7.22 32.91
CA ARG A 153 -32.47 -6.36 32.71
C ARG A 153 -33.55 -6.83 33.68
N GLN A 154 -33.62 -6.19 34.85
CA GLN A 154 -34.74 -6.27 35.77
C GLN A 154 -36.01 -5.76 35.07
N ASN A 155 -36.90 -6.68 34.69
CA ASN A 155 -38.32 -6.38 34.57
C ASN A 155 -38.97 -6.70 35.93
N GLN A 156 -39.45 -5.67 36.62
CA GLN A 156 -40.36 -5.84 37.74
C GLN A 156 -41.79 -5.99 37.20
N THR A 157 -42.39 -7.16 37.40
CA THR A 157 -43.83 -7.29 37.68
C THR A 157 -44.05 -8.43 38.68
N ALA A 158 -44.44 -8.01 39.88
CA ALA A 158 -45.04 -8.69 41.03
C ALA A 158 -45.37 -10.19 40.95
N THR A 159 -44.90 -10.94 41.96
CA THR A 159 -45.66 -11.72 42.99
C THR A 159 -44.93 -13.01 43.38
N GLN A 160 -44.74 -13.18 44.71
CA GLN A 160 -44.70 -14.42 45.52
C GLN A 160 -43.76 -15.57 45.06
N SER A 161 -42.96 -16.26 45.87
CA SER A 161 -42.90 -16.53 47.31
C SER A 161 -41.59 -17.27 47.60
N LEU A 162 -41.19 -17.31 48.87
CA LEU A 162 -40.00 -17.97 49.42
C LEU A 162 -39.92 -19.48 49.13
N ALA A 163 -38.69 -20.02 48.98
CA ALA A 163 -38.09 -21.04 49.86
C ALA A 163 -37.13 -22.03 49.16
N ILE A 164 -35.90 -22.10 49.71
CA ILE A 164 -35.19 -23.32 50.16
C ILE A 164 -34.81 -24.40 49.11
N ASN A 165 -33.51 -24.37 48.77
CA ASN A 165 -32.48 -25.39 49.01
C ASN A 165 -32.66 -26.87 48.54
N ALA A 166 -31.61 -27.29 47.81
CA ALA A 166 -30.89 -28.57 47.89
C ALA A 166 -31.46 -29.89 47.30
N SER A 167 -30.57 -30.48 46.49
CA SER A 167 -30.19 -31.91 46.42
C SER A 167 -31.01 -32.93 45.61
N ASN A 168 -30.22 -33.79 44.92
CA ASN A 168 -30.43 -35.18 44.44
C ASN A 168 -30.68 -35.32 42.93
N GLN A 169 -29.72 -35.88 42.17
CA GLN A 169 -29.33 -37.31 42.00
C GLN A 169 -30.15 -38.06 40.91
N HIS A 170 -29.45 -39.01 40.26
CA HIS A 170 -29.84 -40.05 39.28
C HIS A 170 -29.86 -39.62 37.80
N GLN A 171 -28.96 -40.10 36.92
CA GLN A 171 -28.71 -41.47 36.40
C GLN A 171 -29.89 -42.08 35.64
N GLN A 172 -29.73 -42.31 34.32
CA GLN A 172 -29.91 -43.60 33.62
C GLN A 172 -29.83 -43.39 32.08
N TYR A 173 -28.82 -43.95 31.38
CA TYR A 173 -28.69 -45.28 30.76
C TYR A 173 -29.12 -45.32 29.26
N PHE A 174 -28.17 -45.75 28.40
CA PHE A 174 -28.26 -46.70 27.26
C PHE A 174 -29.26 -46.42 26.09
N ASN A 175 -29.10 -46.86 24.83
CA ASN A 175 -28.10 -47.63 24.10
C ASN A 175 -28.29 -47.39 22.58
N ILE A 176 -27.26 -47.76 21.84
CA ILE A 176 -27.12 -47.94 20.39
C ILE A 176 -28.09 -49.01 19.85
N SER A 177 -28.56 -48.80 18.60
CA SER A 177 -29.03 -49.88 17.72
C SER A 177 -28.62 -49.61 16.26
N SER A 178 -27.95 -50.61 15.67
CA SER A 178 -27.57 -50.69 14.25
C SER A 178 -28.60 -51.48 13.43
N THR A 179 -28.46 -51.35 12.11
CA THR A 179 -28.86 -52.26 11.01
C THR A 179 -30.32 -52.27 10.52
N HIS A 180 -30.49 -51.96 9.23
CA HIS A 180 -31.12 -52.90 8.29
C HIS A 180 -30.69 -52.63 6.83
N ALA A 181 -30.31 -53.70 6.13
CA ALA A 181 -30.08 -53.79 4.70
C ALA A 181 -31.38 -54.25 3.98
N GLN A 182 -31.56 -53.83 2.71
CA GLN A 182 -32.37 -54.54 1.71
C GLN A 182 -31.79 -54.34 0.30
N GLN A 183 -31.62 -55.46 -0.42
CA GLN A 183 -31.27 -55.60 -1.84
C GLN A 183 -32.54 -55.79 -2.67
N PHE A 184 -32.55 -55.41 -3.97
CA PHE A 184 -33.22 -56.17 -5.04
C PHE A 184 -32.65 -55.81 -6.46
N TYR A 185 -32.10 -56.84 -7.10
CA TYR A 185 -32.10 -57.30 -8.52
C TYR A 185 -31.74 -56.42 -9.76
N TYR A 186 -31.10 -57.15 -10.71
CA TYR A 186 -30.41 -56.81 -11.98
C TYR A 186 -31.28 -56.34 -13.16
N GLU A 187 -30.69 -55.57 -14.09
CA GLU A 187 -30.88 -55.75 -15.55
C GLU A 187 -29.65 -55.29 -16.37
N HIS A 188 -29.20 -56.14 -17.30
CA HIS A 188 -28.08 -55.93 -18.24
C HIS A 188 -28.65 -55.60 -19.64
N VAL A 189 -28.25 -54.48 -20.26
CA VAL A 189 -28.40 -54.24 -21.72
C VAL A 189 -27.21 -53.41 -22.25
N HIS A 190 -26.49 -53.93 -23.25
CA HIS A 190 -25.68 -53.21 -24.25
C HIS A 190 -26.39 -53.35 -25.62
N PRO A 191 -26.05 -52.66 -26.74
CA PRO A 191 -25.28 -51.44 -27.00
C PRO A 191 -26.03 -50.44 -27.95
N SER A 192 -25.32 -49.41 -28.44
CA SER A 192 -25.59 -48.57 -29.64
C SER A 192 -26.56 -47.39 -29.50
N GLN A 193 -26.04 -46.14 -29.56
CA GLN A 193 -26.51 -45.09 -30.47
C GLN A 193 -25.37 -44.11 -30.75
N SER A 194 -25.03 -43.99 -32.03
CA SER A 194 -24.16 -43.00 -32.62
C SER A 194 -24.80 -41.61 -32.56
N ILE A 195 -24.03 -40.57 -32.22
CA ILE A 195 -24.26 -39.21 -32.74
C ILE A 195 -22.96 -38.78 -33.42
N ALA A 196 -23.08 -38.42 -34.70
CA ALA A 196 -21.99 -38.10 -35.59
C ALA A 196 -21.94 -36.59 -35.92
N PHE A 197 -20.72 -36.11 -36.21
CA PHE A 197 -20.29 -34.86 -36.85
C PHE A 197 -20.55 -33.55 -36.07
N ILE A 198 -19.57 -32.65 -35.89
CA ILE A 198 -18.91 -31.88 -36.95
C ILE A 198 -17.38 -31.88 -36.81
N GLN A 199 -16.73 -32.23 -37.91
CA GLN A 199 -15.28 -32.26 -38.15
C GLN A 199 -14.88 -30.89 -38.72
N GLY A 200 -14.17 -30.07 -37.94
CA GLY A 200 -13.51 -28.85 -38.42
C GLY A 200 -12.02 -29.14 -38.62
N HIS A 201 -11.57 -29.14 -39.87
CA HIS A 201 -10.18 -29.34 -40.27
C HIS A 201 -9.23 -28.29 -39.65
N PRO A 202 -8.01 -28.66 -39.23
CA PRO A 202 -6.91 -27.71 -39.08
C PRO A 202 -6.21 -27.47 -40.44
N PRO A 203 -5.73 -26.26 -40.74
CA PRO A 203 -4.91 -26.03 -41.93
C PRO A 203 -3.51 -26.65 -41.77
N PRO A 204 -2.85 -27.03 -42.88
CA PRO A 204 -1.66 -27.86 -42.85
C PRO A 204 -0.38 -27.07 -42.54
N VAL A 205 0.52 -27.73 -41.81
CA VAL A 205 1.90 -27.32 -41.59
C VAL A 205 2.70 -27.61 -42.87
N GLN A 206 3.27 -26.58 -43.50
CA GLN A 206 4.31 -26.76 -44.52
C GLN A 206 5.68 -26.46 -43.90
N ALA A 207 6.48 -27.51 -43.76
CA ALA A 207 7.92 -27.40 -43.61
C ALA A 207 8.54 -27.14 -44.99
N SER A 208 9.43 -26.15 -45.09
CA SER A 208 10.29 -25.96 -46.27
C SER A 208 11.60 -25.26 -45.92
N SER A 209 12.64 -26.09 -45.89
CA SER A 209 14.07 -25.91 -46.19
C SER A 209 14.70 -24.53 -46.35
N CYS A 210 15.83 -24.39 -45.66
CA CYS A 210 16.95 -23.52 -45.99
C CYS A 210 17.56 -23.85 -47.37
N ARG A 211 17.78 -22.82 -48.22
CA ARG A 211 18.92 -22.71 -49.16
C ARG A 211 18.95 -21.30 -49.74
N GLY A 212 20.05 -20.58 -49.51
CA GLY A 212 20.31 -19.27 -50.11
C GLY A 212 21.03 -19.38 -51.45
N ILE A 213 20.92 -18.33 -52.28
CA ILE A 213 21.94 -17.91 -53.27
C ILE A 213 21.87 -16.37 -53.41
N PHE A 214 23.05 -15.79 -53.51
CA PHE A 214 23.44 -14.39 -53.67
C PHE A 214 22.87 -13.67 -54.91
N SER A 215 22.64 -12.35 -54.77
CA SER A 215 23.10 -11.35 -55.76
C SER A 215 23.18 -9.95 -55.14
N GLN A 216 24.34 -9.32 -55.34
CA GLN A 216 24.80 -8.03 -54.82
C GLN A 216 24.05 -6.83 -55.42
N SER A 217 23.88 -5.73 -54.66
CA SER A 217 24.65 -4.49 -54.88
C SER A 217 24.10 -3.28 -54.08
N THR A 218 25.00 -2.73 -53.24
CA THR A 218 25.26 -1.30 -52.94
C THR A 218 24.27 -0.40 -52.19
N ASN A 219 24.84 0.20 -51.13
CA ASN A 219 24.59 1.50 -50.48
C ASN A 219 23.54 1.65 -49.37
N SER A 220 24.00 1.34 -48.15
CA SER A 220 24.20 2.25 -47.01
C SER A 220 23.24 3.45 -46.84
N SER A 221 22.22 3.31 -45.98
CA SER A 221 21.95 4.23 -44.85
C SER A 221 20.81 3.67 -43.99
N ASN A 222 21.10 3.46 -42.70
CA ASN A 222 20.27 2.74 -41.73
C ASN A 222 18.92 3.43 -41.47
N VAL A 223 17.83 2.72 -41.80
CA VAL A 223 16.48 2.98 -41.27
C VAL A 223 15.99 1.70 -40.61
N SER A 224 16.00 1.66 -39.28
CA SER A 224 15.34 0.62 -38.49
C SER A 224 14.03 1.17 -37.98
N VAL A 225 12.94 0.66 -38.56
CA VAL A 225 11.56 0.76 -38.11
C VAL A 225 11.46 0.10 -36.73
N VAL A 226 11.26 0.91 -35.68
CA VAL A 226 11.03 0.41 -34.31
C VAL A 226 9.53 0.22 -34.14
N SER A 227 9.14 -1.04 -34.05
CA SER A 227 7.80 -1.49 -33.67
C SER A 227 7.52 -1.11 -32.21
N GLU A 228 6.33 -0.57 -31.97
CA GLU A 228 5.72 -0.30 -30.67
C GLU A 228 5.67 -1.56 -29.80
N MET A 229 6.46 -1.61 -28.73
CA MET A 229 6.13 -2.10 -27.38
C MET A 229 7.45 -2.23 -26.63
N GLY A 230 7.85 -1.22 -25.85
CA GLY A 230 9.11 -1.32 -25.09
C GLY A 230 9.69 0.02 -24.70
N ARG A 231 9.06 0.69 -23.73
CA ARG A 231 9.73 1.74 -22.92
C ARG A 231 9.28 1.66 -21.48
N LEU A 232 9.85 0.71 -20.74
CA LEU A 232 9.99 0.80 -19.29
C LEU A 232 11.48 0.62 -18.98
N HIS A 233 12.24 1.71 -19.15
CA HIS A 233 13.56 1.84 -18.51
C HIS A 233 13.34 2.16 -17.02
N GLN A 234 13.56 1.15 -16.21
CA GLN A 234 14.52 1.14 -15.10
C GLN A 234 15.09 2.53 -14.71
N SER A 235 14.65 3.06 -13.55
CA SER A 235 15.51 3.77 -12.60
C SER A 235 14.78 4.06 -11.28
N GLN A 236 15.49 3.83 -10.17
CA GLN A 236 15.29 4.32 -8.79
C GLN A 236 14.46 3.46 -7.83
N SER A 237 15.18 2.99 -6.82
CA SER A 237 14.76 2.30 -5.61
C SER A 237 13.74 3.11 -4.79
N ALA A 238 12.90 2.38 -4.04
CA ALA A 238 11.77 2.79 -3.20
C ALA A 238 10.44 3.02 -3.94
N PRO A 239 9.30 2.53 -3.41
CA PRO A 239 7.98 2.84 -3.94
C PRO A 239 7.74 4.34 -3.75
N GLN A 240 7.94 5.09 -4.83
CA GLN A 240 7.68 6.52 -4.86
C GLN A 240 6.17 6.74 -4.71
N LEU A 241 5.73 7.13 -3.51
CA LEU A 241 4.46 7.84 -3.24
C LEU A 241 4.38 9.20 -3.98
N SER A 242 5.22 9.42 -4.99
CA SER A 242 5.53 10.68 -5.67
C SER A 242 4.80 10.84 -7.01
N GLY A 243 3.66 10.16 -7.18
CA GLY A 243 2.71 10.47 -8.25
C GLY A 243 1.90 11.73 -7.94
N TYR A 244 2.56 12.83 -7.57
CA TYR A 244 1.91 14.00 -6.97
C TYR A 244 1.63 15.09 -8.00
N ARG A 245 0.36 15.53 -8.08
CA ARG A 245 0.05 16.90 -8.49
C ARG A 245 0.39 17.80 -7.32
N ILE A 246 1.57 18.41 -7.36
CA ILE A 246 2.06 19.22 -6.26
C ILE A 246 1.10 20.37 -5.94
N GLY A 247 0.33 20.17 -4.86
CA GLY A 247 -0.56 21.11 -4.19
C GLY A 247 -2.08 20.87 -4.28
N THR A 248 -2.57 19.62 -4.34
CA THR A 248 -3.91 19.33 -3.81
C THR A 248 -3.85 19.22 -2.27
N GLN A 249 -4.91 19.67 -1.58
CA GLN A 249 -4.99 19.82 -0.11
C GLN A 249 -4.77 18.52 0.68
N THR A 250 -5.05 17.36 0.08
CA THR A 250 -4.84 16.05 0.69
C THR A 250 -3.96 15.18 -0.21
N PRO A 251 -2.74 14.80 0.20
CA PRO A 251 -1.96 13.83 -0.55
C PRO A 251 -2.67 12.46 -0.56
N PRO A 252 -2.37 11.58 -1.53
CA PRO A 252 -2.86 10.21 -1.49
C PRO A 252 -2.46 9.56 -0.15
N TYR A 253 -3.38 8.79 0.44
CA TYR A 253 -3.18 8.12 1.73
C TYR A 253 -2.96 9.05 2.94
N ALA A 254 -3.28 10.35 2.84
CA ALA A 254 -3.14 11.28 3.96
C ALA A 254 -3.85 10.79 5.24
N GLU A 255 -5.02 10.19 5.08
CA GLU A 255 -5.79 9.62 6.20
C GLU A 255 -5.10 8.42 6.83
N ASP A 256 -4.57 7.51 6.03
CA ASP A 256 -3.84 6.34 6.53
C ASP A 256 -2.53 6.74 7.20
N ILE A 257 -1.80 7.73 6.67
CA ILE A 257 -0.58 8.27 7.30
C ILE A 257 -0.92 8.92 8.64
N ARG A 258 -2.02 9.70 8.72
CA ARG A 258 -2.49 10.28 10.00
C ARG A 258 -2.97 9.21 10.97
N TRP A 259 -3.57 8.14 10.49
CA TRP A 259 -3.96 7.02 11.33
C TRP A 259 -2.71 6.32 11.90
N LEU A 260 -1.71 6.01 11.07
CA LEU A 260 -0.42 5.46 11.52
C LEU A 260 0.30 6.38 12.51
N PHE A 261 0.20 7.70 12.33
CA PHE A 261 0.69 8.66 13.31
C PHE A 261 0.07 8.40 14.69
N THR A 262 -1.25 8.30 14.77
CA THR A 262 -1.97 8.00 16.01
C THR A 262 -1.53 6.69 16.63
N ILE A 263 -1.38 5.63 15.83
CA ILE A 263 -0.91 4.33 16.31
C ILE A 263 0.51 4.43 16.86
N SER A 264 1.42 5.11 16.15
CA SER A 264 2.82 5.27 16.58
C SER A 264 2.93 6.00 17.92
N VAL A 265 2.05 6.96 18.17
CA VAL A 265 1.94 7.65 19.46
C VAL A 265 1.45 6.71 20.56
N GLN A 266 0.44 5.88 20.27
CA GLN A 266 -0.10 4.90 21.23
C GLN A 266 0.92 3.82 21.61
N LEU A 267 1.74 3.38 20.66
CA LEU A 267 2.81 2.40 20.89
C LEU A 267 4.00 2.98 21.69
N GLY A 268 4.11 4.30 21.76
CA GLY A 268 5.11 5.01 22.57
C GLY A 268 6.29 5.59 21.77
N THR A 269 7.17 6.30 22.48
CA THR A 269 8.27 7.09 21.92
C THR A 269 9.14 6.39 20.87
N PRO A 270 9.62 5.13 21.04
CA PRO A 270 10.49 4.52 20.04
C PRO A 270 9.80 4.32 18.68
N TYR A 271 8.53 3.91 18.68
CA TYR A 271 7.73 3.75 17.46
C TYR A 271 7.35 5.09 16.86
N PHE A 272 7.03 6.07 17.70
CA PHE A 272 6.79 7.44 17.26
C PHE A 272 8.00 8.03 16.52
N VAL A 273 9.21 7.90 17.06
CA VAL A 273 10.45 8.34 16.41
C VAL A 273 10.67 7.60 15.08
N SER A 274 10.49 6.28 15.07
CA SER A 274 10.60 5.48 13.83
C SER A 274 9.58 5.93 12.77
N PHE A 275 8.37 6.30 13.17
CA PHE A 275 7.36 6.85 12.26
C PHE A 275 7.81 8.19 11.68
N LEU A 276 8.33 9.11 12.50
CA LEU A 276 8.81 10.41 12.01
C LEU A 276 9.95 10.25 11.01
N ASP A 277 10.90 9.34 11.26
CA ASP A 277 12.02 9.05 10.37
C ASP A 277 11.53 8.47 9.03
N ALA A 278 10.51 7.62 9.04
CA ALA A 278 9.89 7.08 7.84
C ALA A 278 9.16 8.16 7.03
N VAL A 279 8.34 8.98 7.69
CA VAL A 279 7.58 10.09 7.07
C VAL A 279 8.51 11.11 6.44
N THR A 280 9.61 11.46 7.11
CA THR A 280 10.63 12.39 6.62
C THR A 280 11.21 11.95 5.27
N LYS A 281 11.27 10.65 5.01
CA LYS A 281 11.80 10.07 3.76
C LYS A 281 10.72 9.84 2.70
N ALA A 282 9.49 9.54 3.12
CA ALA A 282 8.43 9.07 2.22
C ALA A 282 7.39 10.15 1.84
N VAL A 283 7.20 11.18 2.66
CA VAL A 283 6.12 12.16 2.48
C VAL A 283 6.65 13.46 1.88
N SER A 284 6.03 13.90 0.79
CA SER A 284 6.37 15.17 0.11
C SER A 284 5.39 16.32 0.40
N SER A 285 4.30 16.07 1.14
CA SER A 285 3.33 17.13 1.46
C SER A 285 3.87 18.01 2.59
N PRO A 286 4.16 19.30 2.34
CA PRO A 286 4.67 20.19 3.37
C PRO A 286 3.68 20.40 4.53
N PHE A 287 2.36 20.30 4.25
CA PHE A 287 1.31 20.44 5.24
C PHE A 287 1.30 19.30 6.26
N LEU A 288 1.42 18.04 5.79
CA LEU A 288 1.49 16.88 6.70
C LEU A 288 2.80 16.91 7.51
N LEU A 289 3.92 17.22 6.87
CA LEU A 289 5.20 17.34 7.55
C LEU A 289 5.14 18.42 8.63
N PHE A 290 4.54 19.58 8.33
CA PHE A 290 4.35 20.65 9.30
C PHE A 290 3.47 20.23 10.48
N GLN A 291 2.34 19.57 10.20
CA GLN A 291 1.44 19.04 11.23
C GLN A 291 2.18 18.09 12.18
N PHE A 292 2.89 17.10 11.63
CA PHE A 292 3.64 16.13 12.43
C PHE A 292 4.81 16.78 13.18
N ALA A 293 5.46 17.79 12.60
CA ALA A 293 6.52 18.54 13.26
C ALA A 293 6.01 19.34 14.48
N MET A 294 4.81 19.93 14.40
CA MET A 294 4.20 20.60 15.56
C MET A 294 3.95 19.62 16.69
N GLU A 295 3.41 18.46 16.35
CA GLU A 295 3.05 17.45 17.35
C GLU A 295 4.29 16.71 17.90
N ALA A 296 5.36 16.57 17.10
CA ALA A 296 6.63 16.05 17.58
C ALA A 296 7.30 16.98 18.59
N ASN A 297 7.20 18.30 18.39
CA ASN A 297 7.70 19.30 19.33
C ASN A 297 7.02 19.26 20.70
N THR A 298 5.74 18.86 20.77
CA THR A 298 4.99 18.78 22.03
C THR A 298 5.21 17.44 22.74
N ARG A 299 5.44 16.37 21.98
CA ARG A 299 5.51 15.00 22.52
C ARG A 299 6.91 14.51 22.87
N LEU A 300 7.93 14.98 22.15
CA LEU A 300 9.29 14.53 22.38
C LEU A 300 9.98 15.42 23.41
N PRO A 301 10.67 14.84 24.41
CA PRO A 301 11.45 15.63 25.34
C PRO A 301 12.57 16.36 24.59
N PRO A 302 12.95 17.57 25.05
CA PRO A 302 14.11 18.24 24.51
C PRO A 302 15.36 17.36 24.68
N TYR A 303 16.20 17.31 23.66
CA TYR A 303 17.36 16.42 23.63
C TYR A 303 18.41 16.87 24.67
N PRO A 304 18.86 15.98 25.59
CA PRO A 304 19.74 16.38 26.69
C PRO A 304 21.13 16.83 26.20
N GLN A 305 21.66 17.86 26.88
CA GLN A 305 22.85 18.67 26.53
C GLN A 305 24.22 17.96 26.49
N GLN A 306 24.33 16.65 26.34
CA GLN A 306 25.66 16.02 26.42
C GLN A 306 26.61 16.38 25.27
N TYR A 307 26.13 17.09 24.24
CA TYR A 307 26.94 17.68 23.19
C TYR A 307 26.45 19.10 22.87
N SER A 308 26.98 20.09 23.58
CA SER A 308 26.79 21.50 23.25
C SER A 308 27.40 21.79 21.88
N LEU A 309 26.54 21.95 20.85
CA LEU A 309 26.96 22.50 19.57
C LEU A 309 27.43 23.96 19.79
N PRO A 310 28.56 24.38 19.20
CA PRO A 310 29.06 25.74 19.37
C PRO A 310 28.02 26.77 18.88
N PRO A 311 28.01 27.98 19.47
CA PRO A 311 27.10 29.06 19.07
C PRO A 311 27.30 29.44 17.59
N ILE A 312 26.24 29.93 16.95
CA ILE A 312 26.17 30.34 15.53
C ILE A 312 27.07 31.56 15.25
N ASN A 313 28.37 31.44 15.42
CA ASN A 313 29.33 32.42 14.92
C ASN A 313 30.42 31.65 14.18
N ARG A 314 30.37 31.79 12.85
CA ARG A 314 31.19 31.16 11.79
C ARG A 314 30.58 29.90 11.21
N SER A 315 30.11 30.04 9.96
CA SER A 315 30.20 29.05 8.87
C SER A 315 30.50 27.62 9.33
N VAL A 316 29.51 26.95 9.91
CA VAL A 316 29.59 25.50 10.14
C VAL A 316 29.41 24.84 8.78
N PRO A 317 30.29 23.91 8.35
CA PRO A 317 30.07 23.15 7.13
C PRO A 317 28.75 22.39 7.28
N VAL A 318 27.84 22.59 6.33
CA VAL A 318 26.57 21.86 6.25
C VAL A 318 26.88 20.37 6.29
N THR A 319 26.54 19.68 7.38
CA THR A 319 26.46 18.21 7.37
C THR A 319 25.35 17.85 6.41
N GLN A 320 25.73 17.45 5.19
CA GLN A 320 24.81 17.09 4.13
C GLN A 320 23.96 15.91 4.60
N SER A 321 22.65 16.12 4.75
CA SER A 321 21.72 15.02 4.94
C SER A 321 21.63 14.25 3.60
N SER A 322 21.80 12.93 3.64
CA SER A 322 21.91 12.05 2.45
C SER A 322 20.65 12.00 1.58
N HIS A 323 19.58 12.68 1.98
CA HIS A 323 18.26 12.65 1.34
C HIS A 323 17.72 14.03 0.94
N SER A 324 18.50 15.12 1.09
CA SER A 324 18.09 16.46 0.66
C SER A 324 18.12 16.60 -0.86
N SER A 325 17.04 17.13 -1.43
CA SER A 325 17.08 17.64 -2.80
C SER A 325 18.09 18.79 -2.88
N LYS A 326 19.15 18.60 -3.67
CA LYS A 326 20.30 19.53 -3.81
C LYS A 326 19.89 21.00 -4.03
N ALA A 327 18.69 21.26 -4.55
CA ALA A 327 18.17 22.60 -4.84
C ALA A 327 17.95 23.49 -3.60
N PHE A 328 17.71 22.92 -2.40
CA PHE A 328 17.37 23.71 -1.19
C PHE A 328 18.14 23.32 0.08
N ALA A 329 19.11 22.41 -0.03
CA ALA A 329 19.89 21.88 1.09
C ALA A 329 20.51 22.95 2.00
N HIS A 330 20.97 24.07 1.44
CA HIS A 330 21.57 25.17 2.22
C HIS A 330 20.55 25.94 3.09
N VAL A 331 19.30 26.05 2.63
CA VAL A 331 18.22 26.71 3.37
C VAL A 331 17.73 25.79 4.48
N ALA A 332 17.53 24.52 4.15
CA ALA A 332 17.01 23.52 5.06
C ALA A 332 18.00 23.14 6.18
N GLY A 333 19.29 23.01 5.83
CA GLY A 333 20.35 22.73 6.81
C GLY A 333 20.47 23.80 7.91
N ARG A 334 20.16 25.07 7.59
CA ARG A 334 20.09 26.16 8.57
C ARG A 334 18.94 25.95 9.57
N THR A 335 17.77 25.50 9.10
CA THR A 335 16.62 25.16 9.96
C THR A 335 16.98 24.05 10.93
N ARG A 336 17.57 22.95 10.46
CA ARG A 336 17.98 21.83 11.31
C ARG A 336 18.99 22.23 12.36
N ALA A 337 20.01 23.00 11.96
CA ALA A 337 21.05 23.47 12.87
C ALA A 337 20.48 24.28 14.03
N VAL A 338 19.56 25.22 13.74
CA VAL A 338 18.88 26.01 14.77
C VAL A 338 18.05 25.13 15.69
N LEU A 339 17.24 24.22 15.14
CA LEU A 339 16.37 23.37 15.94
C LEU A 339 17.17 22.52 16.94
N LEU A 340 18.28 21.92 16.48
CA LEU A 340 19.18 21.16 17.35
C LEU A 340 19.82 22.04 18.43
N GLN A 341 20.22 23.27 18.12
CA GLN A 341 20.78 24.21 19.09
C GLN A 341 19.76 24.68 20.12
N THR A 342 18.48 24.71 19.76
CA THR A 342 17.37 25.02 20.67
C THR A 342 16.83 23.77 21.38
N TYR A 343 17.62 22.70 21.42
CA TYR A 343 17.32 21.43 22.11
C TYR A 343 16.13 20.65 21.55
N ALA A 344 15.73 20.88 20.30
CA ALA A 344 14.74 20.04 19.65
C ALA A 344 15.29 18.62 19.44
N HIS A 345 14.41 17.62 19.52
CA HIS A 345 14.76 16.25 19.21
C HIS A 345 15.27 16.10 17.75
N PRO A 346 16.31 15.29 17.47
CA PRO A 346 16.87 15.15 16.12
C PRO A 346 15.86 14.82 15.02
N SER A 347 14.95 13.88 15.26
CA SER A 347 13.90 13.53 14.30
C SER A 347 12.94 14.70 14.04
N THR A 348 12.65 15.52 15.05
CA THR A 348 11.85 16.72 14.85
C THR A 348 12.60 17.75 14.01
N ALA A 349 13.89 17.94 14.27
CA ALA A 349 14.73 18.84 13.49
C ALA A 349 14.84 18.43 12.01
N GLU A 350 14.97 17.13 11.72
CA GLU A 350 15.00 16.60 10.36
C GLU A 350 13.64 16.72 9.66
N LEU A 351 12.55 16.48 10.39
CA LEU A 351 11.20 16.62 9.87
C LEU A 351 10.90 18.07 9.47
N TYR A 352 11.31 19.04 10.29
CA TYR A 352 11.22 20.46 9.94
C TYR A 352 12.12 20.84 8.76
N GLU A 353 13.34 20.30 8.67
CA GLU A 353 14.21 20.50 7.51
C GLU A 353 13.48 20.10 6.23
N ARG A 354 12.93 18.88 6.19
CA ARG A 354 12.14 18.39 5.05
C ARG A 354 10.90 19.23 4.81
N CYS A 355 10.18 19.61 5.87
CA CYS A 355 8.99 20.45 5.77
C CYS A 355 9.28 21.77 5.03
N ILE A 356 10.36 22.47 5.41
CA ILE A 356 10.77 23.71 4.76
C ILE A 356 11.17 23.45 3.30
N GLU A 357 11.95 22.41 3.00
CA GLU A 357 12.28 22.05 1.61
C GLU A 357 11.03 21.84 0.75
N GLN A 358 10.03 21.13 1.29
CA GLN A 358 8.79 20.87 0.58
C GLN A 358 7.93 22.12 0.39
N PHE A 359 7.99 23.12 1.27
CA PHE A 359 7.35 24.41 1.02
C PHE A 359 7.98 25.16 -0.16
N TYR A 360 9.31 25.14 -0.29
CA TYR A 360 10.01 25.72 -1.45
C TYR A 360 9.65 25.00 -2.75
N ALA A 361 9.61 23.66 -2.72
CA ALA A 361 9.23 22.83 -3.87
C ALA A 361 7.76 23.06 -4.26
N ALA A 362 6.86 23.08 -3.29
CA ALA A 362 5.43 23.33 -3.51
C ALA A 362 5.19 24.73 -4.10
N ALA A 363 5.85 25.75 -3.58
CA ALA A 363 5.75 27.11 -4.10
C ALA A 363 6.26 27.21 -5.53
N ALA A 364 7.39 26.56 -5.84
CA ALA A 364 7.95 26.56 -7.19
C ALA A 364 6.98 25.95 -8.21
N ILE A 365 6.23 24.92 -7.82
CA ILE A 365 5.32 24.23 -8.74
C ILE A 365 3.97 24.93 -8.82
N LYS A 366 3.38 25.30 -7.69
CA LYS A 366 2.09 26.01 -7.67
C LYS A 366 2.16 27.35 -8.40
N LEU A 367 3.27 28.06 -8.27
CA LEU A 367 3.46 29.37 -8.91
C LEU A 367 4.21 29.29 -10.26
N SER A 368 4.37 28.09 -10.84
CA SER A 368 5.14 27.89 -12.07
C SER A 368 4.47 28.41 -13.35
N HIS A 369 3.16 28.65 -13.34
CA HIS A 369 2.38 28.92 -14.55
C HIS A 369 1.60 30.24 -14.47
N ASN A 370 1.39 30.87 -15.62
CA ASN A 370 0.85 32.24 -15.70
C ASN A 370 -0.68 32.33 -15.62
N ARG A 371 -1.39 31.21 -15.69
CA ARG A 371 -2.86 31.16 -15.72
C ARG A 371 -3.38 30.70 -14.38
N PHE A 372 -3.66 31.65 -13.49
CA PHE A 372 -4.25 31.38 -12.18
C PHE A 372 -5.75 31.51 -12.26
N ASN A 373 -6.48 30.44 -11.95
CA ASN A 373 -7.91 30.55 -11.66
C ASN A 373 -8.15 30.87 -10.16
N SER A 374 -9.40 31.03 -9.75
CA SER A 374 -9.74 31.34 -8.34
C SER A 374 -9.30 30.25 -7.37
N SER A 375 -9.40 28.98 -7.77
CA SER A 375 -9.00 27.84 -6.94
C SER A 375 -7.48 27.76 -6.77
N ASP A 376 -6.70 27.99 -7.83
CA ASP A 376 -5.24 28.06 -7.75
C ASP A 376 -4.79 29.17 -6.80
N MET A 377 -5.53 30.29 -6.80
CA MET A 377 -5.28 31.43 -5.94
C MET A 377 -5.53 31.13 -4.46
N GLU A 378 -6.62 30.44 -4.15
CA GLU A 378 -6.92 29.96 -2.79
C GLU A 378 -5.87 28.95 -2.31
N ASP A 379 -5.48 28.01 -3.17
CA ASP A 379 -4.42 27.04 -2.85
C ASP A 379 -3.07 27.73 -2.60
N ALA A 380 -2.70 28.71 -3.42
CA ALA A 380 -1.47 29.47 -3.24
C ALA A 380 -1.51 30.34 -1.98
N HIS A 381 -2.66 30.97 -1.69
CA HIS A 381 -2.88 31.69 -0.45
C HIS A 381 -2.67 30.78 0.75
N HIS A 382 -3.34 29.62 0.77
CA HIS A 382 -3.22 28.64 1.84
C HIS A 382 -1.77 28.17 2.01
N LEU A 383 -1.11 27.80 0.91
CA LEU A 383 0.30 27.41 0.91
C LEU A 383 1.20 28.47 1.56
N LEU A 384 1.05 29.75 1.18
CA LEU A 384 1.87 30.83 1.71
C LEU A 384 1.57 31.11 3.18
N VAL A 385 0.30 31.11 3.60
CA VAL A 385 -0.08 31.29 5.00
C VAL A 385 0.51 30.18 5.88
N THR A 386 0.38 28.91 5.45
CA THR A 386 0.96 27.80 6.22
C THR A 386 2.49 27.83 6.19
N ALA A 387 3.11 28.20 5.07
CA ALA A 387 4.55 28.36 5.00
C ALA A 387 5.04 29.44 5.98
N ILE A 388 4.41 30.62 5.99
CA ILE A 388 4.69 31.69 6.96
C ILE A 388 4.59 31.16 8.39
N ALA A 389 3.49 30.46 8.71
CA ALA A 389 3.31 29.86 10.02
C ALA A 389 4.41 28.83 10.35
N ALA A 390 4.94 28.11 9.37
CA ALA A 390 6.04 27.17 9.58
C ALA A 390 7.38 27.89 9.85
N PHE A 391 7.70 28.93 9.10
CA PHE A 391 8.92 29.71 9.32
C PHE A 391 8.92 30.43 10.66
N THR A 392 7.79 30.98 11.10
CA THR A 392 7.68 31.69 12.39
C THR A 392 7.76 30.77 13.61
N ARG A 393 7.60 29.45 13.42
CA ARG A 393 7.75 28.45 14.48
C ARG A 393 9.20 28.04 14.74
N ILE A 394 10.14 28.50 13.90
CA ILE A 394 11.56 28.25 14.12
C ILE A 394 12.00 29.03 15.37
N PRO A 395 12.53 28.37 16.41
CA PRO A 395 12.84 28.98 17.72
C PRO A 395 14.12 29.84 17.71
N HIS A 396 14.33 30.64 16.68
CA HIS A 396 15.40 31.63 16.58
C HIS A 396 15.00 32.74 15.60
N ALA A 397 14.53 33.87 16.15
CA ALA A 397 13.94 34.96 15.36
C ALA A 397 14.83 35.48 14.21
N PRO A 398 16.16 35.69 14.37
CA PRO A 398 16.99 36.14 13.25
C PRO A 398 17.07 35.13 12.10
N THR A 399 17.12 33.83 12.42
CA THR A 399 17.14 32.78 11.39
C THR A 399 15.77 32.61 10.76
N ALA A 400 14.69 32.64 11.55
CA ALA A 400 13.32 32.59 11.05
C ALA A 400 13.06 33.73 10.05
N HIS A 401 13.46 34.96 10.39
CA HIS A 401 13.37 36.12 9.51
C HIS A 401 14.16 35.92 8.22
N THR A 402 15.42 35.51 8.32
CA THR A 402 16.30 35.29 7.14
C THR A 402 15.73 34.21 6.22
N LEU A 403 15.22 33.11 6.77
CA LEU A 403 14.65 32.01 5.98
C LEU A 403 13.33 32.41 5.30
N LEU A 404 12.50 33.19 6.00
CA LEU A 404 11.27 33.74 5.43
C LEU A 404 11.57 34.75 4.32
N GLU A 405 12.60 35.58 4.49
CA GLU A 405 13.03 36.53 3.46
C GLU A 405 13.54 35.80 2.21
N ASP A 406 14.38 34.78 2.39
CA ASP A 406 14.86 33.91 1.31
C ASP A 406 13.69 33.22 0.59
N PHE A 407 12.67 32.76 1.33
CA PHE A 407 11.47 32.14 0.75
C PHE A 407 10.66 33.16 -0.04
N TYR A 408 10.50 34.37 0.47
CA TYR A 408 9.82 35.43 -0.26
C TYR A 408 10.54 35.77 -1.58
N ARG A 409 11.88 35.88 -1.56
CA ARG A 409 12.67 36.08 -2.79
C ARG A 409 12.46 34.94 -3.79
N HIS A 410 12.35 33.70 -3.32
CA HIS A 410 12.05 32.54 -4.16
C HIS A 410 10.66 32.62 -4.78
N VAL A 411 9.63 32.98 -4.00
CA VAL A 411 8.25 33.20 -4.47
C VAL A 411 8.18 34.30 -5.53
N LYS A 412 8.89 35.41 -5.33
CA LYS A 412 8.93 36.54 -6.29
C LYS A 412 9.53 36.17 -7.65
N ARG A 413 10.37 35.15 -7.71
CA ARG A 413 11.01 34.67 -8.95
C ARG A 413 10.11 33.76 -9.77
N GLN A 414 8.97 33.34 -9.22
CA GLN A 414 8.06 32.41 -9.90
C GLN A 414 7.26 33.12 -11.00
N LYS A 415 6.94 32.40 -12.08
CA LYS A 415 6.31 32.99 -13.28
C LYS A 415 4.92 33.57 -13.00
N ALA A 416 4.17 32.95 -12.07
CA ALA A 416 2.85 33.41 -11.66
C ALA A 416 2.87 34.75 -10.89
N TRP A 417 4.04 35.18 -10.39
CA TRP A 417 4.16 36.34 -9.49
C TRP A 417 4.03 37.69 -10.24
N LYS A 418 2.85 37.96 -10.77
CA LYS A 418 2.47 39.16 -11.53
C LYS A 418 1.53 40.05 -10.74
N LYS A 419 1.10 41.18 -11.32
CA LYS A 419 0.30 42.24 -10.65
C LYS A 419 -0.87 41.69 -9.82
N ASP A 420 -1.68 40.78 -10.35
CA ASP A 420 -2.87 40.28 -9.64
C ASP A 420 -2.51 39.39 -8.45
N VAL A 421 -1.55 38.47 -8.62
CA VAL A 421 -1.05 37.60 -7.55
C VAL A 421 -0.30 38.42 -6.49
N GLN A 422 0.49 39.40 -6.93
CA GLN A 422 1.18 40.35 -6.05
C GLN A 422 0.21 41.16 -5.21
N HIS A 423 -0.86 41.68 -5.83
CA HIS A 423 -1.85 42.49 -5.12
C HIS A 423 -2.56 41.69 -4.03
N ARG A 424 -2.85 40.41 -4.27
CA ARG A 424 -3.59 39.56 -3.33
C ARG A 424 -2.73 38.83 -2.30
N LEU A 425 -1.53 38.37 -2.69
CA LEU A 425 -0.67 37.55 -1.83
C LEU A 425 0.54 38.31 -1.28
N GLY A 426 0.91 39.44 -1.89
CA GLY A 426 2.10 40.20 -1.52
C GLY A 426 2.01 40.86 -0.15
N SER A 427 0.80 41.26 0.28
CA SER A 427 0.56 41.81 1.62
C SER A 427 0.90 40.82 2.72
N LEU A 428 0.53 39.54 2.56
CA LEU A 428 0.78 38.47 3.55
C LEU A 428 2.27 38.32 3.88
N LEU A 429 3.10 38.23 2.84
CA LEU A 429 4.55 38.05 3.02
C LEU A 429 5.23 39.31 3.55
N HIS A 430 4.74 40.49 3.14
CA HIS A 430 5.27 41.75 3.64
C HIS A 430 4.93 41.97 5.12
N GLU A 431 3.68 41.71 5.51
CA GLU A 431 3.22 41.79 6.89
C GLU A 431 3.99 40.81 7.79
N ALA A 432 4.14 39.56 7.36
CA ALA A 432 4.87 38.55 8.11
C ALA A 432 6.35 38.91 8.34
N LEU A 433 7.02 39.51 7.34
CA LEU A 433 8.40 39.98 7.48
C LEU A 433 8.52 41.16 8.44
N ASN A 434 7.53 42.06 8.45
CA ASN A 434 7.51 43.21 9.35
C ASN A 434 7.22 42.81 10.80
N GLN A 435 6.39 41.78 11.03
CA GLN A 435 6.11 41.24 12.37
C GLN A 435 7.31 40.51 13.00
N GLN A 436 8.32 40.14 12.20
CA GLN A 436 9.53 39.41 12.63
C GLN A 436 10.76 40.31 12.81
N ARG A 437 10.65 41.62 12.51
CA ARG A 437 11.67 42.63 12.85
C ARG A 437 11.42 43.16 14.26
#